data_AF-A0A7Y3V5H0-F1
#
_entry.id   AF-A0A7Y3V5H0-F1
#
_cell.length_a   1.000
_cell.length_b   1.000
_cell.length_c   1.000
_cell.angle_alpha   90.00
_cell.angle_beta   90.00
_cell.angle_gamma   90.00
#
_symmetry.space_group_name_H-M   'P 1'
#
loop_
_entity.id
_entity.type
_entity.pdbx_description
1 polymer ?
#
loop_
_entity_poly.entity_id
_entity_poly.type
_entity_poly.pdbx_seq_one_letter_code
_entity_poly.pdbx_strand_id
1 'polypeptide(L)' 'MPKEARINILAIPYKNFKHRIRLTKRFLNRYSIQDLGGILYMERRDEECQK' A
#
# COMPACT_ATOMS: atom_id res chain seq x y z
N MET A 1 -1.50 19.96 -18.64
CA MET A 1 -0.96 20.00 -17.26
C MET A 1 -0.30 18.67 -16.99
N PRO A 2 1.01 18.59 -16.68
CA PRO A 2 1.59 17.31 -16.32
C PRO A 2 0.86 16.85 -15.05
N LYS A 3 0.18 15.71 -15.11
CA LYS A 3 -0.42 15.08 -13.93
C LYS A 3 0.72 14.96 -12.93
N GLU A 4 0.67 15.73 -11.85
CA GLU A 4 1.59 15.60 -10.72
C GLU A 4 1.79 14.11 -10.45
N ALA A 5 3.04 13.68 -10.35
CA ALA A 5 3.39 12.29 -10.13
C ALA A 5 2.76 11.84 -8.80
N ARG A 6 1.53 11.32 -8.87
CA ARG A 6 0.86 10.72 -7.73
C ARG A 6 1.74 9.57 -7.31
N ILE A 7 2.24 9.64 -6.08
CA ILE A 7 3.01 8.56 -5.50
C ILE A 7 2.06 7.37 -5.41
N ASN A 8 2.19 6.45 -6.36
CA ASN A 8 1.36 5.26 -6.45
C ASN A 8 1.87 4.12 -5.55
N ILE A 9 3.10 4.25 -5.04
CA ILE A 9 3.79 3.19 -4.32
C ILE A 9 4.23 3.69 -2.94
N LEU A 10 3.95 2.91 -1.91
CA LEU A 10 4.41 3.11 -0.54
C LEU A 10 5.17 1.87 -0.08
N ALA A 11 6.28 2.05 0.61
CA ALA A 11 7.02 0.97 1.27
C ALA A 11 7.18 1.30 2.74
N ILE A 12 6.53 0.54 3.62
CA ILE A 12 6.49 0.83 5.06
C ILE A 12 7.13 -0.34 5.84
N PRO A 13 8.24 -0.11 6.56
CA PRO A 13 8.80 -1.13 7.44
C PRO A 13 7.89 -1.40 8.64
N TYR A 14 7.81 -2.66 9.09
CA TYR A 14 7.07 -3.03 10.30
C TYR A 14 7.99 -3.73 11.30
N LYS A 15 7.77 -3.46 12.59
CA LYS A 15 8.65 -3.93 13.67
C LYS A 15 8.29 -5.32 14.20
N ASN A 16 7.02 -5.70 14.11
CA ASN A 16 6.50 -6.95 14.61
C ASN A 16 5.20 -7.34 13.89
N PHE A 17 4.76 -8.58 14.07
CA PHE A 17 3.56 -9.12 13.43
C PHE A 17 2.31 -8.27 13.70
N LYS A 18 2.12 -7.78 14.93
CA LYS A 18 0.97 -6.91 15.28
C LYS A 18 1.00 -5.60 14.49
N HIS A 19 2.18 -4.99 14.34
CA HIS A 19 2.34 -3.77 13.56
C HIS A 19 2.05 -4.02 12.08
N ARG A 20 2.52 -5.16 11.53
CA ARG A 20 2.20 -5.61 10.16
C ARG A 20 0.69 -5.66 9.94
N ILE A 21 -0.04 -6.41 10.77
CA ILE A 21 -1.49 -6.59 10.63
C ILE A 21 -2.23 -5.25 10.74
N ARG A 22 -1.80 -4.36 11.64
CA ARG A 22 -2.41 -3.02 11.78
C ARG A 22 -2.23 -2.18 10.50
N LEU A 23 -1.03 -2.18 9.93
CA LEU A 23 -0.75 -1.49 8.66
C LEU A 23 -1.56 -2.10 7.52
N THR A 24 -1.54 -3.42 7.37
CA THR A 24 -2.32 -4.12 6.33
C THR A 24 -3.79 -3.75 6.39
N LYS A 25 -4.43 -3.82 7.57
CA LYS A 25 -5.85 -3.46 7.73
C LYS A 25 -6.15 -2.00 7.39
N ARG A 26 -5.25 -1.08 7.73
CA ARG A 26 -5.42 0.36 7.47
C ARG A 26 -5.43 0.67 5.97
N PHE A 27 -4.65 -0.06 5.18
CA PHE A 27 -4.43 0.25 3.76
C PHE A 27 -5.13 -0.71 2.78
N LEU A 28 -5.69 -1.82 3.26
CA LEU A 28 -6.28 -2.90 2.44
C LEU A 28 -7.30 -2.44 1.40
N ASN A 29 -8.09 -1.40 1.73
CA ASN A 29 -9.16 -0.92 0.84
C ASN A 29 -8.64 -0.07 -0.33
N ARG A 30 -7.47 0.56 -0.20
CA ARG A 30 -6.94 1.53 -1.18
C ARG A 30 -5.67 1.04 -1.87
N TYR A 31 -5.02 0.02 -1.31
CA TYR A 31 -3.73 -0.48 -1.78
C TYR A 31 -3.76 -2.00 -1.93
N SER A 32 -3.13 -2.48 -3.00
CA SER A 32 -2.61 -3.84 -3.08
C SER A 32 -1.38 -3.93 -2.19
N ILE A 33 -1.30 -4.94 -1.32
CA ILE A 33 -0.25 -5.04 -0.29
C ILE A 33 0.53 -6.33 -0.50
N GLN A 34 1.86 -6.22 -0.56
CA GLN A 34 2.79 -7.33 -0.65
C GLN A 34 3.78 -7.26 0.52
N ASP A 35 4.01 -8.40 1.19
CA ASP A 35 4.99 -8.51 2.27
C ASP A 35 6.34 -8.96 1.71
N LEU A 36 7.37 -8.14 1.90
CA LEU A 36 8.75 -8.41 1.47
C LEU A 36 9.65 -8.87 2.62
N GLY A 37 9.09 -9.31 3.75
CA GLY A 37 9.88 -9.84 4.88
C GLY A 37 10.48 -8.74 5.74
N GLY A 38 9.63 -7.84 6.26
CA GLY A 38 10.03 -6.71 7.13
C GLY A 38 9.57 -5.35 6.61
N ILE A 39 9.14 -5.31 5.35
CA ILE A 39 8.58 -4.14 4.67
C ILE A 39 7.27 -4.55 3.99
N LEU A 40 6.23 -3.74 4.19
CA LEU A 40 5.00 -3.82 3.39
C LEU A 40 5.15 -2.91 2.18
N TYR A 41 5.24 -3.52 1.01
CA TYR A 41 5.12 -2.85 -0.27
C TYR A 41 3.63 -2.67 -0.58
N MET A 42 3.22 -1.47 -0.96
CA MET A 42 1.83 -1.12 -1.18
C MET A 42 1.71 -0.33 -2.48
N GLU A 43 0.90 -0.83 -3.39
CA GLU A 43 0.58 -0.17 -4.65
C GLU A 43 -0.87 0.30 -4.64
N ARG A 44 -1.11 1.57 -4.92
CA ARG A 44 -2.45 2.15 -4.91
C ARG A 44 -3.29 1.47 -5.98
N ARG A 45 -4.48 1.03 -5.62
CA ARG A 45 -5.45 0.55 -6.60
C ARG A 45 -6.04 1.78 -7.29
N ASP A 46 -5.76 1.94 -8.57
CA ASP A 46 -6.45 2.94 -9.37
C ASP A 46 -7.94 2.56 -9.43
N GLU A 47 -8.81 3.51 -9.11
CA GLU A 47 -10.27 3.33 -9.12
C GLU A 47 -10.83 3.10 -10.54
N GLU A 48 -9.98 2.99 -11.58
CA GLU A 48 -10.41 2.81 -12.97
C GLU A 48 -10.93 1.39 -13.30
N CYS A 49 -10.85 0.42 -12.39
CA CYS A 49 -11.39 -0.93 -12.61
C CYS A 49 -12.73 -1.18 -11.88
N GLN A 50 -13.62 -0.18 -11.88
CA GLN A 50 -15.05 -0.36 -11.61
C GLN A 50 -15.89 0.17 -12.79
N LYS A 51 -15.67 -0.39 -13.99
CA LYS A 51 -16.67 -0.35 -15.07
C LYS A 51 -17.35 -1.71 -15.18
#